data_AF-A0A5R9AFF2-F1
#
_entry.id   AF-A0A5R9AFF2-F1
#
_cell.length_a   1.000
_cell.length_b   1.000
_cell.length_c   1.000
_cell.angle_alpha   90.00
_cell.angle_beta   90.00
_cell.angle_gamma   90.00
#
_symmetry.space_group_name_H-M   'P 1'
#
loop_
_entity.id
_entity.type
_entity.pdbx_description
1 polymer ?
#
loop_
_entity_poly.entity_id
_entity_poly.type
_entity_poly.pdbx_seq_one_letter_code
_entity_poly.pdbx_strand_id
1 'polypeptide(L)'
;MPMILDFNVASLELKNMLRAVMGIYLGIGVFWLIGAYKSKFWYGATLCNVLFMGGVSLGRIVSTVFDGVSVLLTPALLLELLFFGWGLYNLNKYE
;
A
#
# COMPACT_ATOMS: atom_id res chain seq x y z
N MET A 1 -3.93 15.54 -12.06
CA MET A 1 -3.76 14.07 -12.13
C MET A 1 -4.01 13.42 -13.51
N PRO A 2 -4.31 14.12 -14.63
CA PRO A 2 -4.17 13.54 -15.98
C PRO A 2 -2.86 13.90 -16.69
N MET A 3 -2.06 14.82 -16.13
CA MET A 3 -0.92 15.43 -16.85
C MET A 3 0.42 14.69 -16.65
N ILE A 4 0.46 13.61 -15.86
CA ILE A 4 1.69 12.91 -15.47
C ILE A 4 1.68 11.42 -15.87
N LEU A 5 0.50 10.82 -16.04
CA LEU A 5 0.30 9.46 -16.55
C LEU A 5 -0.59 9.59 -17.78
N ASP A 6 -0.04 9.28 -18.96
CA ASP A 6 -0.74 9.27 -20.25
C ASP A 6 -1.69 8.06 -20.34
N PHE A 7 -2.62 7.95 -19.38
CA PHE A 7 -3.58 6.85 -19.29
C PHE A 7 -5.00 7.44 -19.34
N ASN A 8 -5.61 7.37 -20.52
CA ASN A 8 -7.02 7.73 -20.67
C ASN A 8 -7.88 6.52 -20.25
N VAL A 9 -8.61 6.65 -19.14
CA VAL A 9 -9.60 5.64 -18.73
C VAL A 9 -10.82 5.75 -19.64
N ALA A 10 -10.66 5.29 -20.89
CA ALA A 10 -11.62 5.49 -21.97
C ALA A 10 -12.83 4.53 -21.87
N SER A 11 -12.66 3.35 -21.27
CA SER A 11 -13.72 2.34 -21.14
C SER A 11 -14.41 2.38 -19.76
N LEU A 12 -15.75 2.28 -19.76
CA LEU A 12 -16.58 2.20 -18.55
C LEU A 12 -16.18 1.00 -17.66
N GLU A 13 -15.83 -0.11 -18.29
CA GLU A 13 -15.34 -1.34 -17.67
C GLU A 13 -14.09 -1.08 -16.81
N LEU A 14 -13.11 -0.34 -17.35
CA LEU A 14 -11.88 -0.02 -16.62
C LEU A 14 -12.16 0.91 -15.43
N LYS A 15 -13.10 1.86 -15.56
CA LYS A 15 -13.54 2.70 -14.42
C LYS A 15 -14.16 1.86 -13.31
N ASN A 16 -15.00 0.90 -13.66
CA ASN A 16 -15.66 0.03 -12.68
C ASN A 16 -14.64 -0.89 -11.99
N MET A 17 -13.69 -1.45 -12.74
CA MET A 17 -12.59 -2.24 -12.17
C MET A 17 -11.75 -1.40 -11.19
N LEU A 18 -11.35 -0.18 -11.56
CA LEU A 18 -10.58 0.70 -10.68
C LEU A 18 -11.36 1.11 -9.42
N ARG A 19 -12.69 1.30 -9.52
CA ARG A 19 -13.55 1.56 -8.35
C ARG A 19 -13.66 0.34 -7.43
N ALA A 20 -13.76 -0.86 -7.99
CA ALA A 20 -13.77 -2.09 -7.20
C ALA A 20 -12.47 -2.24 -6.41
N VAL A 21 -11.33 -2.00 -7.07
CA VAL A 21 -10.02 -1.96 -6.44
C VAL A 21 -10.01 -0.91 -5.32
N MET A 22 -10.39 0.34 -5.60
CA MET A 22 -10.49 1.41 -4.59
C MET A 22 -11.34 1.01 -3.37
N GLY A 23 -12.46 0.29 -3.59
CA GLY A 23 -13.31 -0.21 -2.51
C GLY A 23 -12.59 -1.19 -1.57
N ILE A 24 -11.76 -2.07 -2.11
CA ILE A 24 -10.93 -3.00 -1.30
C ILE A 24 -9.94 -2.21 -0.43
N TYR A 25 -9.26 -1.21 -1.01
CA TYR A 25 -8.35 -0.34 -0.24
C TYR A 25 -9.07 0.39 0.90
N LEU A 26 -10.28 0.90 0.67
CA LEU A 26 -11.09 1.51 1.72
C LEU A 26 -11.49 0.51 2.81
N GLY A 27 -11.88 -0.72 2.44
CA GLY A 27 -12.20 -1.77 3.40
C GLY A 27 -11.03 -2.13 4.32
N ILE A 28 -9.83 -2.24 3.75
CA ILE A 28 -8.59 -2.46 4.51
C ILE A 28 -8.27 -1.25 5.40
N GLY A 29 -8.47 -0.02 4.90
CA GLY A 29 -8.30 1.20 5.70
C GLY A 29 -9.23 1.24 6.92
N VAL A 30 -10.50 0.83 6.76
CA VAL A 30 -11.44 0.72 7.88
C VAL A 30 -10.99 -0.37 8.87
N PHE A 31 -10.44 -1.49 8.38
CA PHE A 31 -9.88 -2.53 9.25
C PHE A 31 -8.71 -2.01 10.09
N TRP A 32 -7.84 -1.17 9.53
CA TRP A 32 -6.78 -0.51 10.29
C TRP A 32 -7.33 0.48 11.34
N LEU A 33 -8.37 1.26 11.00
CA LEU A 33 -9.03 2.14 11.97
C LEU A 33 -9.63 1.35 13.14
N ILE A 34 -10.29 0.22 12.86
CA ILE A 34 -10.84 -0.66 13.91
C ILE A 34 -9.72 -1.26 14.76
N GLY A 35 -8.63 -1.71 14.12
CA GLY A 35 -7.45 -2.22 14.82
C GLY A 35 -6.75 -1.18 15.70
N ALA A 36 -6.75 0.09 15.30
CA ALA A 36 -6.21 1.19 16.10
C ALA A 36 -7.03 1.44 17.38
N TYR A 37 -8.36 1.27 17.33
CA TYR A 37 -9.24 1.46 18.50
C TYR A 37 -9.35 0.23 19.40
N LYS A 38 -9.15 -0.99 18.87
CA LYS A 38 -9.30 -2.24 19.61
C LYS A 38 -7.96 -2.95 19.72
N SER A 39 -7.35 -2.93 20.90
CA SER A 39 -6.07 -3.61 21.18
C SER A 39 -6.05 -5.10 20.80
N LYS A 40 -7.21 -5.78 20.85
CA LYS A 40 -7.36 -7.19 20.44
C LYS A 40 -7.14 -7.42 18.93
N PHE A 41 -7.44 -6.41 18.10
CA PHE A 41 -7.27 -6.47 16.64
C PHE A 41 -6.05 -5.67 16.16
N TRP A 42 -5.36 -4.99 17.07
CA TRP A 42 -4.22 -4.12 16.76
C TRP A 42 -3.06 -4.88 16.13
N TYR A 43 -2.75 -6.08 16.63
CA TYR A 43 -1.72 -6.95 16.06
C TYR A 43 -2.07 -7.34 14.62
N GLY A 44 -3.30 -7.83 14.39
CA GLY A 44 -3.75 -8.22 13.05
C GLY A 44 -3.81 -7.06 12.06
N ALA A 45 -4.25 -5.88 12.51
CA ALA A 45 -4.27 -4.68 11.68
C ALA A 45 -2.87 -4.19 11.33
N THR A 46 -1.94 -4.21 12.27
CA THR A 46 -0.54 -3.82 12.04
C THR A 46 0.17 -4.82 11.12
N LEU A 47 -0.04 -6.13 11.32
CA LEU A 47 0.48 -7.17 10.43
C LEU A 47 -0.08 -7.03 9.01
N CYS A 48 -1.37 -6.75 8.88
CA CYS A 48 -2.00 -6.47 7.59
C CYS A 48 -1.38 -5.23 6.92
N ASN A 49 -1.15 -4.15 7.67
CA ASN A 49 -0.51 -2.94 7.15
C ASN A 49 0.94 -3.20 6.69
N VAL A 50 1.69 -3.97 7.47
CA VAL A 50 3.07 -4.38 7.15
C VAL A 50 3.10 -5.24 5.88
N LEU A 51 2.24 -6.25 5.78
CA LEU A 51 2.13 -7.07 4.56
C LEU A 51 1.71 -6.23 3.35
N PHE A 52 0.82 -5.26 3.55
CA PHE A 52 0.37 -4.36 2.50
C PHE A 52 1.52 -3.51 1.96
N MET A 53 2.23 -2.81 2.84
CA MET A 53 3.37 -1.96 2.46
C MET A 53 4.55 -2.78 1.91
N GLY A 54 4.81 -3.96 2.46
CA GLY A 54 5.80 -4.90 1.94
C GLY A 54 5.46 -5.38 0.53
N GLY A 55 4.19 -5.70 0.26
CA GLY A 55 3.71 -6.09 -1.06
C GLY A 55 3.85 -4.98 -2.11
N VAL A 56 3.50 -3.74 -1.75
CA VAL A 56 3.69 -2.58 -2.65
C VAL A 56 5.18 -2.34 -2.91
N SER A 57 6.02 -2.39 -1.87
CA SER A 57 7.47 -2.23 -2.00
C SER A 57 8.09 -3.30 -2.92
N LEU A 58 7.71 -4.58 -2.75
CA LEU A 58 8.16 -5.66 -3.64
C LEU A 58 7.73 -5.44 -5.09
N GLY A 59 6.48 -5.03 -5.33
CA GLY A 59 6.01 -4.69 -6.68
C GLY A 59 6.83 -3.56 -7.30
N ARG A 60 7.21 -2.54 -6.52
CA ARG A 60 8.08 -1.46 -6.99
C ARG A 60 9.52 -1.89 -7.19
N ILE A 61 10.06 -2.80 -6.38
CA ILE A 61 11.40 -3.37 -6.57
C ILE A 61 11.42 -4.13 -7.90
N VAL A 62 10.43 -4.98 -8.16
CA VAL A 62 10.31 -5.70 -9.44
C VAL A 62 10.19 -4.73 -10.62
N SER A 63 9.36 -3.68 -10.50
CA SER A 63 9.22 -2.65 -11.54
C SER A 63 10.51 -1.84 -11.74
N THR A 64 11.25 -1.52 -10.67
CA THR A 64 12.55 -0.82 -10.77
C THR A 64 13.61 -1.68 -11.44
N VAL A 65 13.57 -3.00 -11.22
CA VAL A 65 14.50 -3.97 -11.83
C VAL A 65 14.20 -4.19 -13.32
N PHE A 66 12.92 -4.20 -13.71
CA PHE A 66 12.52 -4.46 -15.11
C PHE A 66 12.40 -3.19 -15.98
N ASP A 67 11.82 -2.10 -15.48
CA ASP A 67 11.54 -0.86 -16.24
C ASP A 67 12.56 0.27 -15.97
N GLY A 68 13.48 0.09 -15.01
CA GLY A 68 14.49 1.09 -14.64
C GLY A 68 14.06 2.04 -13.52
N VAL A 69 15.04 2.79 -12.98
CA VAL A 69 14.84 3.68 -11.83
C VAL A 69 14.17 4.98 -12.27
N SER A 70 12.89 5.13 -11.95
CA SER A 70 12.21 6.42 -12.09
C SER A 70 12.42 7.28 -10.83
N VAL A 71 12.90 8.52 -11.00
CA VAL A 71 13.19 9.47 -9.90
C VAL A 71 11.97 9.74 -9.00
N LEU A 72 10.76 9.58 -9.54
CA LEU A 72 9.51 9.70 -8.77
C LEU A 72 9.22 8.49 -7.89
N LEU A 73 9.73 7.31 -8.26
CA LEU A 73 9.46 6.04 -7.61
C LEU A 73 10.37 5.79 -6.40
N THR A 74 11.61 6.32 -6.45
CA THR A 74 12.63 6.16 -5.41
C THR A 74 12.23 6.71 -4.02
N PRO A 75 11.69 7.95 -3.88
CA PRO A 75 11.28 8.46 -2.56
C PRO A 75 10.07 7.72 -2.00
N ALA A 76 9.15 7.24 -2.84
CA ALA A 76 8.01 6.43 -2.41
C ALA A 76 8.47 5.09 -1.81
N LEU A 77 9.42 4.42 -2.48
CA LEU A 77 9.98 3.13 -2.04
C LEU A 77 10.71 3.27 -0.68
N LEU A 78 11.47 4.35 -0.49
CA LEU A 78 12.12 4.66 0.79
C LEU A 78 11.09 4.87 1.92
N LEU A 79 10.02 5.62 1.66
CA LEU A 79 8.96 5.84 2.65
C LEU A 79 8.25 4.52 3.01
N GLU A 80 7.94 3.71 2.01
CA GLU A 80 7.29 2.40 2.17
C GLU A 80 8.16 1.45 3.02
N LEU A 81 9.48 1.44 2.82
CA LEU A 81 10.42 0.67 3.65
C LEU A 81 10.52 1.19 5.09
N LEU A 82 10.51 2.51 5.30
CA LEU A 82 10.52 3.09 6.64
C LEU A 82 9.26 2.71 7.43
N PHE A 83 8.09 2.80 6.81
CA PHE A 83 6.84 2.38 7.46
C PHE A 83 6.76 0.87 7.64
N PHE A 84 7.29 0.07 6.72
CA PHE A 84 7.41 -1.38 6.87
C PHE A 84 8.28 -1.75 8.09
N GLY A 85 9.45 -1.12 8.22
CA GLY A 85 10.34 -1.30 9.37
C GLY A 85 9.71 -0.83 10.69
N TRP A 86 9.03 0.32 10.67
CA TRP A 86 8.28 0.80 11.84
C TRP A 86 7.18 -0.17 12.26
N GLY A 87 6.39 -0.66 11.30
CA GLY A 87 5.31 -1.61 11.55
C GLY A 87 5.82 -2.93 12.14
N LEU A 88 6.94 -3.46 11.63
CA LEU A 88 7.61 -4.63 12.19
C LEU A 88 8.14 -4.38 13.61
N TYR A 89 8.77 -3.23 13.85
CA TYR A 89 9.23 -2.84 15.18
C TYR A 89 8.08 -2.76 16.20
N ASN A 90 6.96 -2.16 15.78
CA ASN A 90 5.76 -2.08 16.62
C ASN A 90 5.14 -3.46 16.84
N LEU A 91 5.19 -4.37 15.87
CA LEU A 91 4.66 -5.73 16.04
C LEU A 91 5.47 -6.52 17.07
N ASN A 92 6.81 -6.44 16.99
CA ASN A 92 7.74 -7.15 17.86
C ASN A 92 7.72 -6.63 19.32
N LYS A 93 7.31 -5.38 19.52
CA LYS A 93 7.21 -4.77 20.86
C LYS A 93 5.93 -5.14 21.63
N TYR A 94 4.94 -5.73 20.95
CA TYR A 94 3.65 -6.12 21.54
C TYR A 94 3.41 -7.64 21.49
N GLU A 95 4.46 -8.44 21.27
CA GLU A 95 4.48 -9.89 21.61
C GLU A 95 4.73 -10.12 23.10
#